data_AF-A0A931AKV0-F1
#
_entry.id   AF-A0A931AKV0-F1
#
_cell.length_a   1.000
_cell.length_b   1.000
_cell.length_c   1.000
_cell.angle_alpha   90.00
_cell.angle_beta   90.00
_cell.angle_gamma   90.00
#
_symmetry.space_group_name_H-M   'P 1'
#
loop_
_entity.id
_entity.type
_entity.pdbx_description
1 polymer ?
#
loop_
_entity_poly.entity_id
_entity_poly.type
_entity_poly.pdbx_seq_one_letter_code
_entity_poly.pdbx_strand_id
1 'polypeptide(L)'
;RYKLIVNPESVNELYDLHTDPHELSNRYTHPELAPVRRRLMRRLYDLLRERGDNFYHWMTPMYDIGASDYDPTLSSFEKQSTPG
;
A
#
# COMPACT_ATOMS: atom_id res chain seq x y z
N ARG A 1 -12.64 11.17 0.22
CA ARG A 1 -12.78 11.37 -1.23
C ARG A 1 -12.31 10.16 -2.02
N TYR A 2 -11.02 9.80 -2.03
CA TYR A 2 -10.56 8.63 -2.77
C TYR A 2 -10.35 7.40 -1.89
N LYS A 3 -10.59 6.21 -2.43
CA LYS A 3 -10.31 4.91 -1.79
C LYS A 3 -9.38 4.10 -2.69
N LEU A 4 -8.27 3.64 -2.13
CA LEU A 4 -7.32 2.73 -2.78
C LEU A 4 -7.47 1.35 -2.13
N ILE A 5 -7.60 0.32 -2.96
CA ILE A 5 -7.57 -1.09 -2.53
C ILE A 5 -6.38 -1.73 -3.23
N VAL A 6 -5.52 -2.39 -2.44
CA VAL A 6 -4.39 -3.17 -2.93
C VAL A 6 -4.69 -4.62 -2.63
N ASN A 7 -4.73 -5.47 -3.65
CA ASN A 7 -5.06 -6.88 -3.52
C ASN A 7 -4.02 -7.73 -4.25
N PRO A 8 -3.15 -8.47 -3.53
CA PRO A 8 -2.17 -9.39 -4.14
C PRO A 8 -2.80 -10.52 -4.95
N GLU A 9 -4.01 -10.95 -4.57
CA GLU A 9 -4.72 -12.07 -5.19
C GLU A 9 -5.57 -11.62 -6.39
N SER A 10 -5.61 -10.33 -6.68
CA SER A 10 -6.47 -9.77 -7.73
C SER A 10 -5.87 -8.50 -8.35
N VAL A 11 -6.74 -7.65 -8.92
CA VAL A 11 -6.37 -6.34 -9.44
C VAL A 11 -6.47 -5.29 -8.35
N ASN A 12 -5.61 -4.27 -8.44
CA ASN A 12 -5.73 -3.10 -7.58
C ASN A 12 -6.88 -2.21 -8.05
N GLU A 13 -7.46 -1.47 -7.09
CA GLU A 13 -8.66 -0.66 -7.33
C GLU A 13 -8.50 0.76 -6.79
N LEU A 14 -9.07 1.74 -7.51
CA LEU A 14 -9.10 3.13 -7.09
C LEU A 14 -10.45 3.76 -7.42
N TYR A 15 -11.15 4.24 -6.38
CA TYR A 15 -12.47 4.85 -6.49
C TYR A 15 -12.45 6.32 -6.05
N ASP A 16 -13.18 7.18 -6.78
CA ASP A 16 -13.52 8.54 -6.32
C ASP A 16 -14.90 8.50 -5.66
N LEU A 17 -14.94 8.32 -4.35
CA LEU A 17 -16.18 8.20 -3.56
C LEU A 17 -17.05 9.46 -3.60
N HIS A 18 -16.54 10.58 -4.12
CA HIS A 18 -17.38 11.77 -4.32
C HIS A 18 -18.28 11.63 -5.55
N THR A 19 -17.73 11.11 -6.66
CA THR A 19 -18.48 10.94 -7.91
C THR A 19 -19.02 9.51 -8.10
N ASP A 20 -18.46 8.56 -7.37
CA ASP A 20 -18.78 7.13 -7.40
C ASP A 20 -18.85 6.57 -5.95
N PRO A 21 -19.87 6.99 -5.18
CA PRO A 21 -20.01 6.57 -3.78
C PRO A 21 -20.30 5.07 -3.61
N HIS A 22 -20.69 4.39 -4.68
CA HIS A 22 -21.02 2.97 -4.69
C HIS A 22 -19.89 2.08 -5.24
N GLU A 23 -18.70 2.66 -5.50
CA GLU A 23 -17.49 1.92 -5.93
C GLU A 23 -17.72 1.07 -7.19
N LEU A 24 -18.51 1.58 -8.15
CA LEU A 24 -18.87 0.82 -9.35
C LEU A 24 -17.81 0.93 -10.46
N SER A 25 -16.98 1.96 -10.41
CA SER A 25 -16.02 2.29 -11.48
C SER A 25 -14.59 2.26 -10.96
N ASN A 26 -13.91 1.12 -11.14
CA ASN A 26 -12.49 1.04 -10.84
C ASN A 26 -11.68 1.91 -11.81
N ARG A 27 -11.04 2.97 -11.29
CA ARG A 27 -10.20 3.90 -12.06
C ARG A 27 -8.71 3.71 -11.80
N TYR A 28 -8.29 2.54 -11.32
CA TYR A 28 -6.89 2.31 -10.95
C TYR A 28 -5.91 2.56 -12.10
N THR A 29 -6.27 2.20 -13.34
CA THR A 29 -5.41 2.34 -14.52
C THR A 29 -5.48 3.71 -15.18
N HIS A 30 -6.35 4.61 -14.71
CA HIS A 30 -6.56 5.92 -15.30
C HIS A 30 -5.33 6.82 -15.10
N PRO A 31 -4.72 7.35 -16.18
CA PRO A 31 -3.47 8.12 -16.08
C PRO A 31 -3.64 9.42 -15.30
N GLU A 32 -4.79 10.08 -15.39
CA GLU A 32 -5.10 11.32 -14.67
C GLU A 32 -5.10 11.14 -13.14
N LEU A 33 -5.28 9.90 -12.65
CA LEU A 33 -5.24 9.57 -11.24
C LEU A 33 -3.87 9.06 -10.76
N ALA A 34 -2.85 9.01 -11.63
CA ALA A 34 -1.51 8.55 -11.24
C ALA A 34 -0.92 9.31 -10.03
N PRO A 35 -1.03 10.65 -9.92
CA PRO A 35 -0.56 11.37 -8.72
C PRO A 35 -1.34 10.98 -7.45
N VAL A 36 -2.66 10.79 -7.57
CA VAL A 36 -3.53 10.37 -6.47
C VAL A 36 -3.15 8.96 -6.01
N ARG A 37 -2.97 8.04 -6.96
CA ARG A 37 -2.54 6.66 -6.71
C ARG A 37 -1.21 6.61 -5.96
N ARG A 38 -0.19 7.35 -6.43
CA ARG A 38 1.12 7.42 -5.77
C ARG A 38 1.02 7.91 -4.33
N ARG A 39 0.26 9.00 -4.10
CA ARG A 39 0.06 9.55 -2.75
C ARG A 39 -0.64 8.55 -1.82
N LEU A 40 -1.69 7.89 -2.29
CA LEU A 40 -2.43 6.92 -1.49
C LEU A 40 -1.62 5.66 -1.22
N MET A 41 -0.82 5.20 -2.19
CA MET A 41 0.07 4.04 -2.01
C MET A 41 1.10 4.30 -0.92
N ARG A 42 1.75 5.48 -0.93
CA ARG A 42 2.67 5.90 0.13
C ARG A 42 1.98 5.95 1.49
N ARG A 43 0.82 6.62 1.56
CA ARG A 43 0.06 6.72 2.81
C ARG A 43 -0.36 5.35 3.35
N LEU A 44 -0.76 4.43 2.48
CA LEU A 44 -1.10 3.06 2.86
C LEU A 44 0.11 2.34 3.47
N TYR A 45 1.26 2.43 2.81
CA TYR A 45 2.51 1.87 3.32
C TYR A 45 2.87 2.44 4.70
N ASP A 46 2.83 3.76 4.87
CA ASP A 46 3.15 4.42 6.13
C ASP A 46 2.22 3.92 7.26
N LEU A 47 0.92 3.84 6.99
CA LEU A 47 -0.08 3.36 7.96
C LEU A 47 0.12 1.89 8.35
N LEU A 48 0.49 1.03 7.39
CA LEU A 48 0.76 -0.39 7.66
C LEU A 48 2.03 -0.56 8.49
N ARG A 49 3.09 0.20 8.16
CA ARG A 49 4.33 0.22 8.92
C ARG A 49 4.10 0.71 10.36
N GLU A 50 3.39 1.82 10.54
CA GLU A 50 3.06 2.38 11.86
C GLU A 50 2.27 1.39 12.74
N ARG A 51 1.46 0.53 12.12
CA ARG A 51 0.65 -0.49 12.82
C ARG A 51 1.39 -1.81 13.05
N GLY A 52 2.58 -1.99 12.48
CA GLY A 52 3.28 -3.27 12.49
C GLY A 52 2.60 -4.35 11.64
N ASP A 53 1.86 -3.96 10.60
CA ASP A 53 1.17 -4.90 9.71
C ASP A 53 2.14 -5.43 8.64
N ASN A 54 2.40 -6.73 8.64
CA ASN A 54 3.33 -7.38 7.71
C ASN A 54 3.03 -7.15 6.22
N PHE A 55 1.84 -6.68 5.86
CA PHE A 55 1.51 -6.34 4.48
C PHE A 55 2.46 -5.29 3.86
N TYR A 56 3.05 -4.38 4.65
CA TYR A 56 4.00 -3.40 4.10
C TYR A 56 5.28 -4.05 3.53
N HIS A 57 5.71 -5.20 4.07
CA HIS A 57 6.84 -5.95 3.54
C HIS A 57 6.56 -6.47 2.13
N TRP A 58 5.34 -6.95 1.89
CA TRP A 58 4.92 -7.40 0.57
C TRP A 58 4.82 -6.23 -0.43
N MET A 59 4.35 -5.05 0.02
CA MET A 59 4.23 -3.87 -0.84
C MET A 59 5.59 -3.32 -1.30
N THR A 60 6.61 -3.37 -0.44
CA THR A 60 7.93 -2.74 -0.67
C THR A 60 8.61 -3.14 -1.98
N PRO A 61 8.74 -4.44 -2.33
CA PRO A 61 9.32 -4.85 -3.62
C PRO A 61 8.36 -4.68 -4.80
N MET A 62 7.04 -4.60 -4.56
CA MET A 62 6.03 -4.69 -5.62
C MET A 62 5.61 -3.34 -6.18
N TYR A 63 5.75 -2.26 -5.39
CA TYR A 63 5.30 -0.93 -5.78
C TYR A 63 6.38 0.12 -5.59
N ASP A 64 6.36 1.14 -6.46
CA ASP A 64 7.11 2.37 -6.24
C ASP A 64 6.41 3.20 -5.15
N ILE A 65 6.76 2.89 -3.90
CA ILE A 65 6.33 3.61 -2.71
C ILE A 65 7.19 4.90 -2.55
N GLY A 66 8.17 5.11 -3.43
CA GLY A 66 9.21 6.13 -3.33
C GLY A 66 9.90 6.11 -1.95
N ALA A 67 10.05 4.91 -1.40
CA ALA A 67 10.79 4.62 -0.18
C ALA A 67 12.25 4.38 -0.57
N SER A 68 12.97 5.45 -0.88
CA SER A 68 14.43 5.35 -1.05
C SER A 68 15.17 5.24 0.30
N ASP A 69 14.44 5.25 1.42
CA ASP A 69 15.02 5.24 2.78
C ASP A 69 14.63 4.00 3.60
N TYR A 70 13.97 3.00 3.01
CA TYR A 70 13.69 1.75 3.72
C TYR A 70 14.89 0.80 3.58
N ASP A 71 15.72 0.74 4.62
CA ASP A 71 16.81 -0.23 4.75
C ASP A 71 16.23 -1.63 5.06
N PRO A 72 16.29 -2.60 4.12
CA PRO A 72 15.75 -3.94 4.30
C PRO A 72 16.50 -4.78 5.34
N THR A 73 17.62 -4.29 5.90
CA THR A 73 18.36 -4.99 6.97
C THR A 73 17.62 -5.02 8.31
N LEU A 74 16.59 -4.18 8.51
CA LEU A 74 15.77 -4.18 9.73
C LEU A 74 14.74 -5.32 9.78
N SER A 75 14.41 -5.94 8.64
CA SER A 75 13.49 -7.10 8.60
C SER A 75 14.12 -8.41 9.06
N SER A 76 15.44 -8.48 9.27
CA SER A 76 16.11 -9.71 9.73
C SER A 76 16.06 -9.92 11.25
N PHE A 77 15.43 -9.04 12.03
CA PHE A 77 15.46 -9.10 13.50
C PHE A 77 14.18 -9.58 14.20
N GLU A 78 13.28 -10.31 13.53
CA GLU A 78 12.26 -11.15 14.20
C GLU A 78 12.67 -12.63 14.21
N LYS A 79 13.90 -12.91 14.63
CA LYS A 79 14.32 -14.26 15.03
C LYS A 79 15.02 -14.23 16.39
N GLN A 80 14.29 -13.90 17.45
CA GLN A 80 14.56 -14.44 18.79
C GLN A 80 13.53 -13.96 19.79
N SER A 81 12.72 -14.89 20.32
CA SER A 81 12.36 -14.96 21.74
C SER A 81 11.53 -16.22 22.02
N THR A 82 12.19 -17.35 22.24
CA THR A 82 11.84 -18.20 23.40
C THR A 82 13.08 -19.02 23.82
N PRO A 83 13.76 -18.66 24.91
CA PRO A 83 14.66 -19.56 25.62
C PRO A 83 13.92 -20.29 26.76
N GLY A 84 14.25 -21.56 26.99
CA GLY A 84 13.90 -22.30 28.20
C GLY A 84 13.13 -23.58 27.95
#